data_AF-A0A2A4NGT9-F1
#
_entry.id   AF-A0A2A4NGT9-F1
#
_cell.length_a   1.000
_cell.length_b   1.000
_cell.length_c   1.000
_cell.angle_alpha   90.00
_cell.angle_beta   90.00
_cell.angle_gamma   90.00
#
_symmetry.space_group_name_H-M   'P 1'
#
loop_
_entity.id
_entity.type
_entity.pdbx_description
1 polymer ?
#
loop_
_entity_poly.entity_id
_entity_poly.type
_entity_poly.pdbx_seq_one_letter_code
_entity_poly.pdbx_strand_id
1 'polypeptide(L)'
;MKQLFNYTALVLAIILFSSCDKNFESFEESDSYQDIPSDIATITSESLPGQILLKWVVPADSNYYFVRVNYYDHLTEKDVYKVASVHADSLLIDNTRAKYGDYDFTFQTYNRNNQGGEPTSIKAKSGKAIATQTITTFKIELTADQLSTNNQEPSEGPIANLVDGDVNSFFHTRWSSPQIPMPQYIEVKLNEPHQVFQFYYQNRNGSQVGAEILEVQISNDGQTWESLTTIDVGLPSGSKAEYTSEIFQPANSFTYFRYNVLQTYGSRNYFNMAEFALYDVVIDIYDPEL
;
A
#
# COMPACT_ATOMS: atom_id res chain seq x y z
N MET A 1 -50.42 12.57 -15.14
CA MET A 1 -51.81 12.06 -15.20
C MET A 1 -51.75 10.56 -15.02
N LYS A 2 -52.24 10.08 -13.87
CA LYS A 2 -52.50 8.67 -13.59
C LYS A 2 -53.65 8.21 -14.48
N GLN A 3 -53.56 7.03 -15.09
CA GLN A 3 -54.75 6.20 -15.31
C GLN A 3 -54.40 4.73 -15.01
N LEU A 4 -55.04 4.25 -13.96
CA LEU A 4 -55.26 2.84 -13.69
C LEU A 4 -56.29 2.31 -14.69
N PHE A 5 -56.12 1.07 -15.14
CA PHE A 5 -57.26 0.23 -15.49
C PHE A 5 -57.01 -1.19 -14.97
N ASN A 6 -57.82 -1.57 -13.98
CA ASN A 6 -58.05 -2.95 -13.56
C ASN A 6 -58.93 -3.63 -14.61
N TYR A 7 -58.61 -4.87 -15.02
CA TYR A 7 -59.65 -5.83 -15.37
C TYR A 7 -59.26 -7.25 -14.97
N THR A 8 -60.29 -7.91 -14.45
CA THR A 8 -60.47 -9.21 -13.82
C THR A 8 -60.16 -10.42 -14.69
N ALA A 9 -59.81 -11.51 -14.01
CA ALA A 9 -59.56 -12.85 -14.53
C ALA A 9 -60.77 -13.49 -15.24
N LEU A 10 -60.48 -14.34 -16.22
CA LEU A 10 -61.34 -15.45 -16.62
C LEU A 10 -60.47 -16.65 -17.00
N VAL A 11 -60.56 -17.70 -16.19
CA VAL A 11 -60.01 -19.04 -16.46
C VAL A 11 -60.90 -19.71 -17.50
N LEU A 12 -60.32 -20.22 -18.58
CA LEU A 12 -60.98 -21.25 -19.40
C LEU A 12 -59.95 -22.30 -19.80
N ALA A 13 -60.03 -23.45 -19.14
CA ALA A 13 -59.32 -24.66 -19.52
C ALA A 13 -59.94 -25.23 -20.79
N ILE A 14 -59.13 -25.45 -21.83
CA ILE A 14 -59.48 -26.27 -22.98
C ILE A 14 -58.44 -27.37 -23.09
N ILE A 15 -58.84 -28.55 -22.64
CA ILE A 15 -58.19 -29.83 -22.90
C ILE A 15 -58.60 -30.23 -24.31
N LEU A 16 -57.62 -30.43 -25.21
CA LEU A 16 -57.82 -31.18 -26.45
C LEU A 16 -56.82 -32.33 -26.48
N PHE A 17 -57.36 -33.54 -26.34
CA PHE A 17 -56.70 -34.79 -26.67
C PHE A 17 -56.91 -35.09 -28.17
N SER A 18 -55.81 -35.38 -28.86
CA SER A 18 -55.70 -36.22 -30.07
C SER A 18 -54.30 -36.85 -29.97
N SER A 19 -54.10 -38.13 -29.64
CA SER A 19 -54.26 -39.36 -30.46
C SER A 19 -53.64 -39.19 -31.86
N CYS A 20 -52.66 -39.92 -32.38
CA CYS A 20 -51.86 -41.10 -32.04
C CYS A 20 -50.58 -40.98 -32.88
N ASP A 21 -49.39 -41.36 -32.39
CA ASP A 21 -48.70 -42.53 -32.95
C ASP A 21 -47.54 -42.99 -32.06
N LYS A 22 -47.39 -44.31 -32.01
CA LYS A 22 -46.38 -45.03 -31.24
C LYS A 22 -45.08 -44.96 -32.02
N ASN A 23 -44.14 -44.15 -31.57
CA ASN A 23 -42.68 -44.32 -31.72
C ASN A 23 -42.00 -43.13 -31.02
N PHE A 24 -42.12 -43.09 -29.70
CA PHE A 24 -41.06 -42.46 -28.91
C PHE A 24 -40.11 -43.60 -28.59
N GLU A 25 -39.07 -43.76 -29.42
CA GLU A 25 -37.85 -44.37 -28.89
C GLU A 25 -37.43 -43.44 -27.75
N SER A 26 -37.75 -43.85 -26.53
CA SER A 26 -36.89 -43.53 -25.42
C SER A 26 -35.52 -44.05 -25.85
N PHE A 27 -34.64 -43.15 -26.29
CA PHE A 27 -33.22 -43.36 -26.11
C PHE A 27 -33.00 -43.40 -24.60
N GLU A 28 -33.34 -44.55 -23.99
CA GLU A 28 -32.55 -45.03 -22.89
C GLU A 28 -31.18 -45.28 -23.50
N GLU A 29 -30.34 -44.26 -23.41
CA GLU A 29 -28.90 -44.42 -23.53
C GLU A 29 -28.52 -45.32 -22.35
N SER A 30 -28.65 -46.63 -22.56
CA SER A 30 -28.18 -47.66 -21.66
C SER A 30 -26.66 -47.73 -21.76
N ASP A 31 -26.00 -46.62 -21.48
CA ASP A 31 -24.57 -46.64 -21.30
C ASP A 31 -24.33 -46.76 -19.81
N SER A 32 -23.77 -47.92 -19.45
CA SER A 32 -23.08 -48.12 -18.19
C SER A 32 -21.90 -47.15 -18.10
N TYR A 33 -22.15 -45.86 -17.87
CA TYR A 33 -21.09 -44.87 -17.67
C TYR A 33 -20.54 -44.98 -16.24
N GLN A 34 -19.80 -46.06 -15.99
CA GLN A 34 -18.79 -46.13 -14.94
C GLN A 34 -17.42 -45.79 -15.53
N ASP A 35 -17.30 -44.68 -16.26
CA ASP A 35 -15.99 -44.23 -16.71
C ASP A 35 -15.30 -43.51 -15.57
N ILE A 36 -14.36 -44.22 -14.96
CA ILE A 36 -13.38 -43.67 -14.02
C ILE A 36 -12.67 -42.51 -14.75
N PRO A 37 -12.61 -41.30 -14.16
CA PRO A 37 -11.97 -40.16 -14.80
C PRO A 37 -10.48 -40.43 -15.03
N SER A 38 -9.91 -39.95 -16.15
CA SER A 38 -8.48 -40.02 -16.45
C SER A 38 -7.68 -39.33 -15.36
N ASP A 39 -6.55 -39.92 -14.98
CA ASP A 39 -5.63 -39.32 -14.01
C ASP A 39 -4.80 -38.21 -14.66
N ILE A 40 -4.45 -37.17 -13.89
CA ILE A 40 -3.47 -36.16 -14.34
C ILE A 40 -2.03 -36.67 -14.12
N ALA A 41 -1.09 -36.22 -14.94
CA ALA A 41 0.31 -36.61 -14.85
C ALA A 41 1.25 -35.40 -14.74
N THR A 42 2.49 -35.65 -14.33
CA THR A 42 3.58 -34.65 -14.32
C THR A 42 3.23 -33.41 -13.50
N ILE A 43 2.76 -33.63 -12.27
CA ILE A 43 2.45 -32.54 -11.35
C ILE A 43 3.77 -31.91 -10.88
N THR A 44 3.90 -30.61 -11.07
CA THR A 44 5.05 -29.80 -10.66
C THR A 44 4.58 -28.58 -9.89
N SER A 45 5.49 -27.97 -9.13
CA SER A 45 5.22 -26.76 -8.38
C SER A 45 6.31 -25.72 -8.60
N GLU A 46 5.91 -24.46 -8.64
CA GLU A 46 6.79 -23.30 -8.68
C GLU A 46 6.56 -22.44 -7.42
N SER A 47 7.67 -22.07 -6.78
CA SER A 47 7.67 -21.32 -5.53
C SER A 47 7.69 -19.83 -5.83
N LEU A 48 6.62 -19.12 -5.47
CA LEU A 48 6.43 -17.69 -5.73
C LEU A 48 6.30 -16.91 -4.41
N PRO A 49 6.62 -15.61 -4.34
CA PRO A 49 6.50 -14.83 -3.10
C PRO A 49 5.07 -14.88 -2.54
N GLY A 50 4.88 -15.55 -1.40
CA GLY A 50 3.58 -15.73 -0.75
C GLY A 50 2.57 -16.57 -1.55
N GLN A 51 3.05 -17.37 -2.50
CA GLN A 51 2.23 -18.12 -3.44
C GLN A 51 2.89 -19.44 -3.84
N ILE A 52 2.08 -20.41 -4.27
CA ILE A 52 2.52 -21.67 -4.88
C ILE A 52 1.76 -21.83 -6.18
N LEU A 53 2.48 -21.93 -7.30
CA LEU A 53 1.89 -22.24 -8.61
C LEU A 53 2.03 -23.74 -8.87
N LEU A 54 0.90 -24.43 -8.92
CA LEU A 54 0.81 -25.85 -9.25
C LEU A 54 0.57 -25.99 -10.75
N LYS A 55 1.27 -26.91 -11.41
CA LYS A 55 1.16 -27.20 -12.85
C LYS A 55 1.03 -28.70 -13.07
N TRP A 56 0.25 -29.12 -14.05
CA TRP A 56 0.10 -30.51 -14.46
C TRP A 56 -0.09 -30.61 -15.97
N VAL A 57 0.12 -31.79 -16.53
CA VAL A 57 -0.17 -32.07 -17.94
C VAL A 57 -1.59 -32.61 -18.05
N VAL A 58 -2.41 -31.97 -18.89
CA VAL A 58 -3.74 -32.49 -19.24
C VAL A 58 -3.57 -33.70 -20.16
N PRO A 59 -4.11 -34.89 -19.81
CA PRO A 59 -4.02 -36.08 -20.66
C PRO A 59 -4.69 -35.89 -22.02
N ALA A 60 -4.12 -36.50 -23.06
CA ALA A 60 -4.69 -36.41 -24.42
C ALA A 60 -6.07 -37.09 -24.53
N ASP A 61 -6.32 -38.08 -23.68
CA ASP A 61 -7.55 -38.86 -23.52
C ASP A 61 -8.41 -38.34 -22.35
N SER A 62 -8.18 -37.11 -21.88
CA SER A 62 -8.87 -36.53 -20.73
C SER A 62 -10.41 -36.62 -20.86
N ASN A 63 -11.03 -37.37 -19.95
CA ASN A 63 -12.48 -37.51 -19.85
C ASN A 63 -13.06 -36.90 -18.55
N TYR A 64 -12.21 -36.30 -17.69
CA TYR A 64 -12.65 -35.68 -16.45
C TYR A 64 -13.32 -34.32 -16.72
N TYR A 65 -14.19 -33.90 -15.81
CA TYR A 65 -14.89 -32.61 -15.87
C TYR A 65 -14.12 -31.51 -15.15
N PHE A 66 -13.53 -31.81 -13.99
CA PHE A 66 -12.64 -30.91 -13.26
C PHE A 66 -11.59 -31.68 -12.45
N VAL A 67 -10.52 -30.99 -12.07
CA VAL A 67 -9.56 -31.41 -11.05
C VAL A 67 -9.90 -30.70 -9.75
N ARG A 68 -9.94 -31.43 -8.64
CA ARG A 68 -9.98 -30.87 -7.28
C ARG A 68 -8.59 -30.98 -6.66
N VAL A 69 -8.11 -29.90 -6.09
CA VAL A 69 -6.85 -29.85 -5.35
C VAL A 69 -7.17 -29.52 -3.90
N ASN A 70 -6.96 -30.47 -3.00
CA ASN A 70 -7.18 -30.32 -1.56
C ASN A 70 -5.84 -30.00 -0.88
N TYR A 71 -5.87 -29.15 0.14
CA TYR A 71 -4.70 -28.83 0.97
C TYR A 71 -5.13 -28.23 2.30
N TYR A 72 -4.24 -28.26 3.28
CA TYR A 72 -4.42 -27.56 4.54
C TYR A 72 -3.96 -26.10 4.39
N ASP A 73 -4.87 -25.15 4.60
CA ASP A 73 -4.55 -23.72 4.63
C ASP A 73 -4.12 -23.32 6.05
N HIS A 74 -2.82 -23.08 6.22
CA HIS A 74 -2.23 -22.67 7.49
C HIS A 74 -2.65 -21.28 7.98
N LEU A 75 -3.19 -20.40 7.12
CA LEU A 75 -3.68 -19.09 7.56
C LEU A 75 -5.08 -19.16 8.14
N THR A 76 -5.96 -19.98 7.56
CA THR A 76 -7.34 -20.15 8.04
C THR A 76 -7.53 -21.36 8.94
N GLU A 77 -6.49 -22.18 9.09
CA GLU A 77 -6.43 -23.41 9.88
C GLU A 77 -7.49 -24.45 9.47
N LYS A 78 -7.66 -24.63 8.16
CA LYS A 78 -8.70 -25.51 7.61
C LYS A 78 -8.21 -26.32 6.42
N ASP A 79 -8.72 -27.53 6.30
CA ASP A 79 -8.68 -28.26 5.04
C ASP A 79 -9.62 -27.58 4.04
N VAL A 80 -9.04 -27.15 2.93
CA VAL A 80 -9.75 -26.45 1.85
C VAL A 80 -9.46 -27.12 0.52
N TYR A 81 -10.24 -26.75 -0.49
CA TYR A 81 -9.96 -27.18 -1.86
C TYR A 81 -10.21 -26.06 -2.85
N LYS A 82 -9.52 -26.16 -3.99
CA LYS A 82 -9.81 -25.39 -5.20
C LYS A 82 -10.10 -26.36 -6.35
N VAL A 83 -10.83 -25.89 -7.34
CA VAL A 83 -11.15 -26.67 -8.55
C VAL A 83 -10.62 -25.98 -9.80
N ALA A 84 -10.16 -26.77 -10.75
CA ALA A 84 -9.72 -26.32 -12.06
C ALA A 84 -10.47 -27.10 -13.14
N SER A 85 -10.91 -26.44 -14.20
CA SER A 85 -11.63 -27.10 -15.30
C SER A 85 -10.73 -28.08 -16.05
N VAL A 86 -11.32 -28.96 -16.86
CA VAL A 86 -10.59 -29.85 -17.79
C VAL A 86 -9.61 -29.14 -18.74
N HIS A 87 -9.80 -27.85 -19.00
CA HIS A 87 -8.94 -27.07 -19.89
C HIS A 87 -7.79 -26.35 -19.16
N ALA A 88 -7.74 -26.44 -17.83
CA ALA A 88 -6.68 -25.84 -17.05
C ALA A 88 -5.53 -26.84 -16.86
N ASP A 89 -4.31 -26.34 -16.96
CA ASP A 89 -3.05 -27.05 -16.72
C ASP A 89 -2.32 -26.53 -15.48
N SER A 90 -2.93 -25.57 -14.77
CA SER A 90 -2.31 -24.87 -13.67
C SER A 90 -3.31 -24.29 -12.68
N LEU A 91 -2.86 -24.09 -11.45
CA LEU A 91 -3.63 -23.51 -10.36
C LEU A 91 -2.71 -22.71 -9.43
N LEU A 92 -3.04 -21.44 -9.21
CA LEU A 92 -2.35 -20.59 -8.25
C LEU A 92 -2.98 -20.73 -6.86
N ILE A 93 -2.16 -21.12 -5.88
CA ILE A 93 -2.49 -21.08 -4.47
C ILE A 93 -1.88 -19.81 -3.91
N ASP A 94 -2.75 -18.84 -3.66
CA ASP A 94 -2.41 -17.55 -3.09
C ASP A 94 -2.41 -17.59 -1.57
N ASN A 95 -1.85 -16.54 -0.95
CA ASN A 95 -1.81 -16.37 0.49
C ASN A 95 -1.11 -17.52 1.24
N THR A 96 -0.15 -18.19 0.62
CA THR A 96 0.72 -19.14 1.31
C THR A 96 1.90 -18.41 1.96
N ARG A 97 2.62 -19.06 2.88
CA ARG A 97 3.81 -18.55 3.56
C ARG A 97 4.92 -19.58 3.58
N ALA A 98 6.16 -19.13 3.43
CA ALA A 98 7.33 -19.99 3.52
C ALA A 98 7.57 -20.53 4.94
N LYS A 99 7.17 -19.79 5.98
CA LYS A 99 7.33 -20.16 7.40
C LYS A 99 6.64 -21.47 7.78
N TYR A 100 5.60 -21.86 7.06
CA TYR A 100 4.88 -23.11 7.31
C TYR A 100 5.54 -24.35 6.70
N GLY A 101 6.61 -24.18 5.90
CA GLY A 101 7.35 -25.29 5.33
C GLY A 101 6.65 -25.93 4.12
N ASP A 102 6.54 -27.27 4.14
CA ASP A 102 5.91 -28.03 3.06
C ASP A 102 4.39 -27.99 3.18
N TYR A 103 3.72 -27.69 2.07
CA TYR A 103 2.29 -27.87 1.89
C TYR A 103 2.07 -29.21 1.20
N ASP A 104 1.15 -30.01 1.73
CA ASP A 104 0.69 -31.24 1.10
C ASP A 104 -0.54 -30.93 0.23
N PHE A 105 -0.42 -31.17 -1.08
CA PHE A 105 -1.50 -31.00 -2.05
C PHE A 105 -1.95 -32.36 -2.57
N THR A 106 -3.26 -32.63 -2.52
CA THR A 106 -3.86 -33.84 -3.09
C THR A 106 -4.77 -33.49 -4.25
N PHE A 107 -4.40 -33.98 -5.43
CA PHE A 107 -5.12 -33.83 -6.68
C PHE A 107 -6.04 -35.03 -6.91
N GLN A 108 -7.26 -34.76 -7.36
CA GLN A 108 -8.20 -35.80 -7.76
C GLN A 108 -9.10 -35.30 -8.88
N THR A 109 -9.20 -36.08 -9.97
CA THR A 109 -10.08 -35.79 -11.11
C THR A 109 -11.49 -36.27 -10.83
N TYR A 110 -12.49 -35.57 -11.36
CA TYR A 110 -13.90 -35.91 -11.20
C TYR A 110 -14.63 -35.81 -12.53
N ASN A 111 -15.48 -36.78 -12.86
CA ASN A 111 -16.36 -36.71 -14.04
C ASN A 111 -17.62 -35.88 -13.75
N ARG A 112 -18.51 -35.77 -14.75
CA ARG A 112 -19.78 -35.00 -14.64
C ARG A 112 -20.75 -35.54 -13.59
N ASN A 113 -20.63 -36.83 -13.26
CA ASN A 113 -21.44 -37.51 -12.24
C ASN A 113 -20.81 -37.41 -10.84
N ASN A 114 -19.73 -36.62 -10.69
CA ASN A 114 -19.00 -36.45 -9.44
C ASN A 114 -18.38 -37.76 -8.90
N GLN A 115 -18.09 -38.71 -9.78
CA GLN A 115 -17.26 -39.88 -9.46
C GLN A 115 -15.79 -39.47 -9.60
N GLY A 116 -14.99 -39.76 -8.56
CA GLY A 116 -13.57 -39.39 -8.50
C GLY A 116 -12.65 -40.49 -9.04
N GLY A 117 -11.56 -40.07 -9.68
CA GLY A 117 -10.42 -40.93 -10.00
C GLY A 117 -9.49 -41.16 -8.80
N GLU A 118 -8.33 -41.75 -9.04
CA GLU A 118 -7.35 -42.03 -7.98
C GLU A 118 -6.64 -40.73 -7.54
N PRO A 119 -6.51 -40.48 -6.22
CA PRO A 119 -5.85 -39.28 -5.73
C PRO A 119 -4.33 -39.37 -5.86
N THR A 120 -3.69 -38.26 -6.23
CA THR A 120 -2.23 -38.12 -6.27
C THR A 120 -1.77 -36.94 -5.42
N SER A 121 -0.72 -37.13 -4.61
CA SER A 121 -0.22 -36.08 -3.71
C SER A 121 1.19 -35.61 -4.07
N ILE A 122 1.43 -34.31 -3.91
CA ILE A 122 2.78 -33.72 -3.95
C ILE A 122 3.00 -32.80 -2.74
N LYS A 123 4.27 -32.58 -2.41
CA LYS A 123 4.70 -31.53 -1.49
C LYS A 123 5.22 -30.33 -2.28
N ALA A 124 4.86 -29.13 -1.86
CA ALA A 124 5.37 -27.89 -2.44
C ALA A 124 5.64 -26.84 -1.36
N LYS A 125 6.51 -25.88 -1.66
CA LYS A 125 6.88 -24.79 -0.75
C LYS A 125 6.51 -23.44 -1.33
N SER A 126 5.94 -22.58 -0.50
CA SER A 126 5.75 -21.17 -0.82
C SER A 126 7.10 -20.44 -0.84
N GLY A 127 7.24 -19.46 -1.73
CA GLY A 127 8.29 -18.47 -1.60
C GLY A 127 7.98 -17.54 -0.44
N LYS A 128 9.00 -16.86 0.09
CA LYS A 128 8.82 -15.87 1.16
C LYS A 128 7.88 -14.76 0.69
N ALA A 129 6.78 -14.58 1.38
CA ALA A 129 5.88 -13.45 1.18
C ALA A 129 6.63 -12.14 1.45
N ILE A 130 6.33 -11.12 0.64
CA ILE A 130 7.02 -9.83 0.73
C ILE A 130 6.47 -9.07 1.93
N ALA A 131 7.35 -8.56 2.78
CA ALA A 131 6.97 -7.65 3.85
C ALA A 131 6.45 -6.33 3.27
N THR A 132 5.35 -5.84 3.82
CA THR A 132 4.74 -4.57 3.41
C THR A 132 5.01 -3.50 4.47
N GLN A 133 5.33 -2.28 4.03
CA GLN A 133 5.48 -1.13 4.92
C GLN A 133 4.29 -0.20 4.76
N THR A 134 3.68 0.18 5.86
CA THR A 134 2.66 1.24 5.91
C THR A 134 3.27 2.45 6.60
N ILE A 135 3.23 3.60 5.93
CA ILE A 135 3.74 4.86 6.46
C ILE A 135 2.54 5.73 6.80
N THR A 136 2.41 6.09 8.07
CA THR A 136 1.39 7.03 8.56
C THR A 136 2.08 8.25 9.13
N THR A 137 1.61 9.45 8.77
CA THR A 137 2.18 10.71 9.25
C THR A 137 1.17 11.47 10.10
N PHE A 138 1.65 12.07 11.17
CA PHE A 138 0.84 12.86 12.11
C PHE A 138 1.45 14.25 12.23
N LYS A 139 0.69 15.29 11.89
CA LYS A 139 1.18 16.68 12.02
C LYS A 139 1.39 16.98 13.50
N ILE A 140 2.56 17.50 13.83
CA ILE A 140 2.83 18.07 15.15
C ILE A 140 2.23 19.47 15.16
N GLU A 141 1.29 19.72 16.06
CA GLU A 141 0.64 21.02 16.21
C GLU A 141 1.59 22.02 16.88
N LEU A 142 2.39 22.71 16.05
CA LEU A 142 3.34 23.72 16.49
C LEU A 142 2.65 25.06 16.79
N THR A 143 3.09 25.72 17.85
CA THR A 143 2.68 27.09 18.19
C THR A 143 3.83 28.07 18.04
N ALA A 144 3.51 29.36 17.83
CA ALA A 144 4.53 30.39 17.56
C ALA A 144 5.57 30.54 18.68
N ASP A 145 5.23 30.27 19.93
CA ASP A 145 6.15 30.31 21.10
C ASP A 145 7.15 29.15 21.13
N GLN A 146 6.91 28.09 20.36
CA GLN A 146 7.88 27.01 20.14
C GLN A 146 8.95 27.38 19.12
N LEU A 147 8.75 28.44 18.33
CA LEU A 147 9.64 28.81 17.24
C LEU A 147 10.63 29.88 17.67
N SER A 148 11.87 29.76 17.20
CA SER A 148 12.86 30.83 17.32
C SER A 148 13.77 30.94 16.10
N THR A 149 14.44 32.07 15.94
CA THR A 149 15.45 32.29 14.88
C THR A 149 16.59 33.13 15.43
N ASN A 150 17.79 32.96 14.88
CA ASN A 150 18.92 33.83 15.19
C ASN A 150 18.89 35.19 14.49
N ASN A 151 17.99 35.40 13.52
CA ASN A 151 18.07 36.59 12.67
C ASN A 151 16.70 37.12 12.21
N GLN A 152 15.76 37.34 13.13
CA GLN A 152 14.44 37.91 12.81
C GLN A 152 14.56 39.29 12.13
N GLU A 153 13.84 39.50 11.02
CA GLU A 153 13.64 40.84 10.45
C GLU A 153 12.81 41.71 11.42
N PRO A 154 13.28 42.91 11.82
CA PRO A 154 12.59 43.72 12.84
C PRO A 154 11.25 44.34 12.38
N SER A 155 11.05 44.51 11.09
CA SER A 155 9.95 45.33 10.54
C SER A 155 8.79 44.53 9.96
N GLU A 156 9.04 43.30 9.53
CA GLU A 156 8.07 42.45 8.86
C GLU A 156 8.44 40.98 9.01
N GLY A 157 7.51 40.13 8.58
CA GLY A 157 7.68 38.68 8.53
C GLY A 157 8.09 38.02 9.86
N PRO A 158 7.28 38.17 10.93
CA PRO A 158 7.54 37.51 12.20
C PRO A 158 7.53 35.99 12.05
N ILE A 159 8.34 35.30 12.86
CA ILE A 159 8.43 33.83 12.85
C ILE A 159 7.10 33.11 13.11
N ALA A 160 6.17 33.77 13.82
CA ALA A 160 4.82 33.26 14.06
C ALA A 160 4.05 32.95 12.77
N ASN A 161 4.39 33.62 11.66
CA ASN A 161 3.76 33.39 10.36
C ASN A 161 4.03 31.98 9.81
N LEU A 162 5.07 31.28 10.28
CA LEU A 162 5.38 29.93 9.82
C LEU A 162 4.32 28.88 10.17
N VAL A 163 3.43 29.18 11.11
CA VAL A 163 2.43 28.24 11.65
C VAL A 163 1.05 28.88 11.75
N ASP A 164 0.80 29.96 11.02
CA ASP A 164 -0.49 30.67 11.05
C ASP A 164 -1.52 30.13 10.04
N GLY A 165 -1.09 29.30 9.08
CA GLY A 165 -1.93 28.68 8.07
C GLY A 165 -2.29 29.62 6.90
N ASP A 166 -1.70 30.82 6.83
CA ASP A 166 -1.84 31.74 5.70
C ASP A 166 -0.59 31.73 4.81
N VAL A 167 -0.69 31.01 3.69
CA VAL A 167 0.35 30.91 2.65
C VAL A 167 0.76 32.24 1.99
N ASN A 168 0.08 33.36 2.32
CA ASN A 168 0.45 34.70 1.86
C ASN A 168 1.15 35.54 2.94
N SER A 169 1.10 35.11 4.21
CA SER A 169 2.00 35.58 5.25
C SER A 169 3.40 34.95 5.02
N PHE A 170 4.41 35.43 5.74
CA PHE A 170 5.75 34.87 5.64
C PHE A 170 6.61 35.20 6.85
N PHE A 171 7.54 34.32 7.18
CA PHE A 171 8.72 34.65 7.95
C PHE A 171 9.83 35.21 7.04
N HIS A 172 10.62 36.13 7.58
CA HIS A 172 11.81 36.64 6.92
C HIS A 172 12.96 36.80 7.91
N THR A 173 14.14 36.27 7.58
CA THR A 173 15.35 36.66 8.30
C THR A 173 15.82 38.05 7.87
N ARG A 174 16.63 38.73 8.68
CA ARG A 174 16.95 40.13 8.49
C ARG A 174 17.57 40.42 7.12
N TRP A 175 16.78 41.02 6.23
CA TRP A 175 17.24 41.52 4.93
C TRP A 175 17.58 43.00 5.00
N SER A 176 17.03 43.70 5.98
CA SER A 176 17.37 45.09 6.28
C SER A 176 18.82 45.24 6.77
N SER A 177 19.36 46.43 6.67
CA SER A 177 20.71 46.71 7.17
C SER A 177 20.74 46.77 8.72
N PRO A 178 21.78 46.23 9.39
CA PRO A 178 22.85 45.40 8.83
C PRO A 178 22.41 43.95 8.65
N GLN A 179 22.78 43.35 7.51
CA GLN A 179 22.64 41.90 7.28
C GLN A 179 23.76 41.13 8.01
N ILE A 180 23.45 39.93 8.48
CA ILE A 180 24.46 39.00 9.03
C ILE A 180 24.74 37.89 7.99
N PRO A 181 26.00 37.42 7.85
CA PRO A 181 26.30 36.28 6.98
C PRO A 181 25.52 35.01 7.37
N MET A 182 25.35 34.10 6.40
CA MET A 182 24.94 32.72 6.69
C MET A 182 25.95 32.01 7.63
N PRO A 183 25.54 31.03 8.45
CA PRO A 183 24.23 30.39 8.47
C PRO A 183 23.17 31.13 9.31
N GLN A 184 21.92 30.92 8.94
CA GLN A 184 20.75 31.43 9.65
C GLN A 184 19.73 30.31 9.80
N TYR A 185 18.97 30.31 10.89
CA TYR A 185 18.13 29.15 11.20
C TYR A 185 16.75 29.49 11.72
N ILE A 186 15.87 28.51 11.60
CA ILE A 186 14.65 28.36 12.40
C ILE A 186 14.87 27.19 13.36
N GLU A 187 14.54 27.39 14.62
CA GLU A 187 14.52 26.36 15.65
C GLU A 187 13.09 26.10 16.11
N VAL A 188 12.81 24.85 16.43
CA VAL A 188 11.56 24.41 17.03
C VAL A 188 11.88 23.72 18.34
N LYS A 189 11.31 24.22 19.43
CA LYS A 189 11.34 23.58 20.75
C LYS A 189 10.05 22.77 20.95
N LEU A 190 10.19 21.46 21.03
CA LEU A 190 9.08 20.52 21.16
C LEU A 190 8.74 20.32 22.65
N ASN A 191 7.45 20.09 22.93
CA ASN A 191 6.95 19.91 24.29
C ASN A 191 7.21 18.49 24.82
N GLU A 192 7.46 17.55 23.92
CA GLU A 192 7.77 16.16 24.21
C GLU A 192 8.83 15.63 23.23
N PRO A 193 9.48 14.49 23.52
CA PRO A 193 10.46 13.91 22.62
C PRO A 193 9.79 13.25 21.39
N HIS A 194 10.33 13.53 20.21
CA HIS A 194 9.96 12.91 18.93
C HIS A 194 11.15 12.15 18.35
N GLN A 195 10.94 11.19 17.44
CA GLN A 195 12.05 10.39 16.88
C GLN A 195 12.00 10.30 15.36
N VAL A 196 11.04 9.58 14.81
CA VAL A 196 10.92 9.37 13.36
C VAL A 196 10.05 10.48 12.81
N PHE A 197 10.60 11.32 11.93
CA PHE A 197 9.95 12.55 11.53
C PHE A 197 10.20 12.92 10.08
N GLN A 198 9.38 13.82 9.57
CA GLN A 198 9.60 14.56 8.33
C GLN A 198 9.22 16.02 8.56
N PHE A 199 9.72 16.93 7.72
CA PHE A 199 9.28 18.32 7.71
C PHE A 199 8.71 18.71 6.36
N TYR A 200 7.84 19.71 6.38
CA TYR A 200 7.31 20.38 5.22
C TYR A 200 7.58 21.88 5.35
N TYR A 201 7.78 22.54 4.22
CA TYR A 201 7.67 23.99 4.15
C TYR A 201 7.12 24.47 2.82
N GLN A 202 6.63 25.71 2.83
CA GLN A 202 6.30 26.46 1.62
C GLN A 202 7.14 27.73 1.52
N ASN A 203 7.69 27.99 0.35
CA ASN A 203 8.37 29.24 0.07
C ASN A 203 7.41 30.43 0.05
N ARG A 204 7.90 31.61 0.44
CA ARG A 204 7.16 32.87 0.38
C ARG A 204 6.61 33.14 -1.03
N ASN A 205 5.40 33.71 -1.08
CA ASN A 205 4.82 34.23 -2.32
C ASN A 205 5.65 35.41 -2.89
N GLY A 206 6.03 35.32 -4.17
CA GLY A 206 6.76 36.37 -4.88
C GLY A 206 8.26 36.44 -4.57
N SER A 207 8.82 35.44 -3.89
CA SER A 207 10.24 35.34 -3.57
C SER A 207 10.90 34.18 -4.30
N GLN A 208 12.21 34.31 -4.55
CA GLN A 208 13.06 33.22 -5.02
C GLN A 208 14.25 32.93 -4.09
N VAL A 209 14.22 33.47 -2.87
CA VAL A 209 15.33 33.39 -1.90
C VAL A 209 14.96 32.44 -0.76
N GLY A 210 15.03 31.14 -1.07
CA GLY A 210 14.94 30.04 -0.12
C GLY A 210 16.30 29.38 0.14
N ALA A 211 16.31 28.28 0.90
CA ALA A 211 17.51 27.49 1.14
C ALA A 211 17.99 26.79 -0.15
N GLU A 212 19.27 26.91 -0.46
CA GLU A 212 19.97 26.13 -1.50
C GLU A 212 20.79 25.00 -0.88
N ILE A 213 21.37 25.26 0.30
CA ILE A 213 22.04 24.26 1.14
C ILE A 213 21.44 24.36 2.53
N LEU A 214 20.76 23.29 2.95
CA LEU A 214 20.10 23.15 4.23
C LEU A 214 20.78 22.06 5.05
N GLU A 215 21.12 22.36 6.28
CA GLU A 215 21.53 21.36 7.27
C GLU A 215 20.37 21.08 8.23
N VAL A 216 20.04 19.80 8.38
CA VAL A 216 18.98 19.33 9.28
C VAL A 216 19.63 18.90 10.58
N GLN A 217 19.30 19.58 11.68
CA GLN A 217 19.88 19.29 12.98
C GLN A 217 18.81 18.98 14.03
N ILE A 218 19.20 18.13 15.00
CA ILE A 218 18.39 17.81 16.17
C ILE A 218 19.18 18.02 17.47
N SER A 219 18.49 18.22 18.58
CA SER A 219 19.09 18.38 19.90
C SER A 219 18.12 17.96 21.02
N ASN A 220 18.66 17.73 22.21
CA ASN A 220 17.91 17.49 23.44
C ASN A 220 18.10 18.58 24.51
N ASP A 221 19.01 19.54 24.30
CA ASP A 221 19.34 20.60 25.25
C ASP A 221 19.28 22.01 24.63
N GLY A 222 19.06 22.11 23.31
CA GLY A 222 19.08 23.36 22.54
C GLY A 222 20.48 23.99 22.39
N GLN A 223 21.54 23.34 22.89
CA GLN A 223 22.90 23.87 22.95
C GLN A 223 23.87 23.02 22.14
N THR A 224 23.78 21.70 22.30
CA THR A 224 24.57 20.71 21.57
C THR A 224 23.72 20.13 20.45
N TRP A 225 24.18 20.25 19.21
CA TRP A 225 23.41 19.89 18.03
C TRP A 225 24.05 18.74 17.28
N GLU A 226 23.24 17.74 16.94
CA GLU A 226 23.59 16.65 16.04
C GLU A 226 23.14 17.02 14.62
N SER A 227 24.04 16.94 13.66
CA SER A 227 23.73 17.10 12.23
C SER A 227 23.31 15.75 11.67
N LEU A 228 22.07 15.65 11.19
CA LEU A 228 21.54 14.43 10.59
C LEU A 228 21.96 14.31 9.12
N THR A 229 21.83 15.40 8.37
CA THR A 229 22.21 15.46 6.95
C THR A 229 22.33 16.90 6.47
N THR A 230 22.98 17.05 5.31
CA THR A 230 22.94 18.27 4.49
C THR A 230 22.19 17.97 3.20
N ILE A 231 21.16 18.76 2.93
CA ILE A 231 20.35 18.72 1.71
C ILE A 231 20.81 19.86 0.79
N ASP A 232 21.42 19.51 -0.34
CA ASP A 232 21.94 20.44 -1.35
C ASP A 232 21.39 20.17 -2.76
N VAL A 233 20.43 19.24 -2.88
CA VAL A 233 19.76 18.87 -4.12
C VAL A 233 18.25 18.80 -3.91
N GLY A 234 17.48 19.31 -4.87
CA GLY A 234 16.02 19.17 -4.91
C GLY A 234 15.24 20.18 -4.05
N LEU A 235 15.91 21.06 -3.30
CA LEU A 235 15.26 22.17 -2.61
C LEU A 235 14.70 23.18 -3.64
N PRO A 236 13.43 23.58 -3.57
CA PRO A 236 12.87 24.52 -4.53
C PRO A 236 13.23 25.98 -4.19
N SER A 237 13.49 26.77 -5.24
CA SER A 237 13.61 28.24 -5.14
C SER A 237 12.35 28.99 -5.60
N GLY A 238 11.36 28.31 -6.18
CA GLY A 238 10.19 28.96 -6.77
C GLY A 238 9.29 29.65 -5.73
N SER A 239 8.63 30.73 -6.16
CA SER A 239 7.54 31.38 -5.41
C SER A 239 6.44 30.37 -5.09
N LYS A 240 6.00 30.31 -3.82
CA LYS A 240 5.00 29.35 -3.31
C LYS A 240 5.36 27.87 -3.50
N ALA A 241 6.59 27.56 -3.91
CA ALA A 241 7.01 26.19 -4.08
C ALA A 241 7.03 25.48 -2.73
N GLU A 242 6.64 24.22 -2.73
CA GLU A 242 6.51 23.39 -1.55
C GLU A 242 7.58 22.33 -1.54
N TYR A 243 7.99 21.92 -0.35
CA TYR A 243 8.94 20.85 -0.15
C TYR A 243 8.53 20.02 1.05
N THR A 244 8.53 18.69 0.87
CA THR A 244 8.45 17.72 1.95
C THR A 244 9.75 16.94 1.95
N SER A 245 10.40 16.82 3.11
CA SER A 245 11.64 16.08 3.24
C SER A 245 11.44 14.57 3.06
N GLU A 246 12.55 13.84 2.94
CA GLU A 246 12.54 12.42 3.26
C GLU A 246 12.16 12.17 4.74
N ILE A 247 11.95 10.90 5.09
CA ILE A 247 11.69 10.50 6.46
C ILE A 247 13.03 10.29 7.16
N PHE A 248 13.26 11.05 8.22
CA PHE A 248 14.42 10.90 9.09
C PHE A 248 14.12 9.88 10.19
N GLN A 249 15.05 8.94 10.39
CA GLN A 249 14.96 7.88 11.41
C GLN A 249 16.18 7.90 12.33
N PRO A 250 16.41 8.99 13.09
CA PRO A 250 17.53 9.06 14.03
C PRO A 250 17.44 7.97 15.11
N ALA A 251 18.61 7.52 15.57
CA ALA A 251 18.70 6.45 16.56
C ALA A 251 18.09 6.80 17.93
N ASN A 252 18.08 8.10 18.27
CA ASN A 252 17.56 8.63 19.53
C ASN A 252 16.47 9.66 19.26
N SER A 253 15.57 9.84 20.23
CA SER A 253 14.59 10.94 20.20
C SER A 253 15.25 12.31 20.44
N PHE A 254 14.54 13.37 20.05
CA PHE A 254 14.94 14.76 20.16
C PHE A 254 13.79 15.64 20.65
N THR A 255 14.13 16.78 21.26
CA THR A 255 13.17 17.80 21.71
C THR A 255 13.41 19.16 21.05
N TYR A 256 14.45 19.29 20.25
CA TYR A 256 14.75 20.46 19.45
C TYR A 256 15.06 20.05 18.02
N PHE A 257 14.47 20.76 17.07
CA PHE A 257 14.76 20.66 15.64
C PHE A 257 15.31 21.99 15.14
N ARG A 258 16.28 21.97 14.24
CA ARG A 258 16.77 23.17 13.56
C ARG A 258 16.83 22.98 12.05
N TYR A 259 16.16 23.88 11.36
CA TYR A 259 16.28 24.13 9.93
C TYR A 259 17.42 25.14 9.72
N ASN A 260 18.65 24.67 9.50
CA ASN A 260 19.84 25.50 9.45
C ASN A 260 20.24 25.81 8.00
N VAL A 261 19.95 27.02 7.52
CA VAL A 261 20.25 27.43 6.15
C VAL A 261 21.72 27.83 6.07
N LEU A 262 22.53 27.01 5.40
CA LEU A 262 23.95 27.26 5.18
C LEU A 262 24.18 28.18 3.98
N GLN A 263 23.34 28.07 2.95
CA GLN A 263 23.38 28.91 1.76
C GLN A 263 21.98 29.07 1.19
N THR A 264 21.71 30.24 0.61
CA THR A 264 20.46 30.54 -0.09
C THR A 264 20.68 30.65 -1.58
N TYR A 265 19.61 30.45 -2.34
CA TYR A 265 19.61 30.70 -3.77
C TYR A 265 20.02 32.15 -4.08
N GLY A 266 21.00 32.30 -4.97
CA GLY A 266 21.59 33.60 -5.30
C GLY A 266 22.49 34.17 -4.21
N SER A 267 22.95 33.34 -3.26
CA SER A 267 23.94 33.65 -2.23
C SER A 267 23.59 34.91 -1.42
N ARG A 268 22.33 35.04 -1.02
CA ARG A 268 21.85 36.14 -0.18
C ARG A 268 22.12 35.84 1.30
N ASN A 269 22.28 36.90 2.08
CA ASN A 269 22.44 36.82 3.54
C ASN A 269 21.09 36.90 4.28
N TYR A 270 20.03 36.37 3.67
CA TYR A 270 18.70 36.23 4.26
C TYR A 270 17.94 35.13 3.53
N PHE A 271 16.91 34.57 4.16
CA PHE A 271 15.93 33.70 3.54
C PHE A 271 14.52 34.03 4.05
N ASN A 272 13.52 33.47 3.38
CA ASN A 272 12.12 33.60 3.78
C ASN A 272 11.35 32.31 3.51
N MET A 273 10.23 32.16 4.21
CA MET A 273 9.40 30.96 4.19
C MET A 273 7.98 31.38 4.58
N ALA A 274 6.97 30.84 3.90
CA ALA A 274 5.56 31.10 4.20
C ALA A 274 5.09 30.24 5.38
N GLU A 275 5.20 28.93 5.23
CA GLU A 275 4.68 27.93 6.17
C GLU A 275 5.75 26.89 6.48
N PHE A 276 5.68 26.32 7.67
CA PHE A 276 6.52 25.24 8.15
C PHE A 276 5.70 24.24 8.97
N ALA A 277 5.97 22.95 8.81
CA ALA A 277 5.38 21.90 9.63
C ALA A 277 6.37 20.78 9.91
N LEU A 278 6.25 20.19 11.10
CA LEU A 278 6.88 18.92 11.45
C LEU A 278 5.80 17.84 11.58
N TYR A 279 6.16 16.62 11.24
CA TYR A 279 5.29 15.46 11.35
C TYR A 279 6.02 14.34 12.06
N ASP A 280 5.34 13.66 12.97
CA ASP A 280 5.71 12.31 13.38
C ASP A 280 5.40 11.34 12.25
N VAL A 281 6.24 10.32 12.12
CA VAL A 281 6.09 9.28 11.10
C VAL A 281 6.12 7.92 11.79
N VAL A 282 5.06 7.14 11.60
CA VAL A 282 4.97 5.75 12.04
C VAL A 282 5.18 4.85 10.83
N ILE A 283 6.17 3.97 10.92
CA ILE A 283 6.51 2.98 9.89
C ILE A 283 6.14 1.60 10.44
N ASP A 284 5.00 1.08 10.01
CA ASP A 284 4.54 -0.25 10.38
C ASP A 284 5.01 -1.26 9.32
N ILE A 285 5.89 -2.17 9.73
CA ILE A 285 6.35 -3.27 8.88
C ILE A 285 5.52 -4.51 9.22
N TYR A 286 4.66 -4.91 8.28
CA TYR A 286 4.01 -6.21 8.33
C TYR A 286 4.84 -7.21 7.53
N ASP A 287 5.57 -8.07 8.25
CA ASP A 287 6.20 -9.24 7.65
C ASP A 287 5.30 -10.48 7.84
N PRO A 288 4.64 -10.95 6.79
CA PRO A 288 3.80 -12.15 6.86
C PRO A 288 4.57 -13.43 7.24
N GLU A 289 5.91 -13.43 7.15
CA GLU A 289 6.77 -14.57 7.45
C GLU A 289 7.25 -14.64 8.91
N LEU A 290 6.97 -13.62 9.72
CA LEU A 290 7.27 -13.61 11.16
C LEU A 290 6.15 -14.21 12.03
#